data_AF-A0A8B6Y4Z2-F1
#
_entry.id   AF-A0A8B6Y4Z2-F1
#
_cell.length_a   1.000
_cell.length_b   1.000
_cell.length_c   1.000
_cell.angle_alpha   90.00
_cell.angle_beta   90.00
_cell.angle_gamma   90.00
#
_symmetry.space_group_name_H-M   'P 1'
#
loop_
_entity.id
_entity.type
_entity.pdbx_description
1 polymer ?
#
loop_
_entity_poly.entity_id
_entity_poly.type
_entity_poly.pdbx_seq_one_letter_code
_entity_poly.pdbx_strand_id
1 'polypeptide(L)'
;MCLICNIELAHNKTCNVKRHYETKHKQFSEEYPLSSNYRKNKIELLKTKNKNQQLNISSYSQESINTTEASFVIAWNIARGKHPYTDGEFVKQNISDVLSVLDPSNSKIQRLVSQIPISRHTTERRISEISIDVEQQLLNDLKN
;
A
#
# COMPACT_ATOMS: atom_id res chain seq x y z
N MET A 1 7.72 6.02 -17.14
CA MET A 1 6.41 6.69 -17.36
C MET A 1 6.62 8.06 -18.00
N CYS A 2 5.76 8.45 -18.96
CA CYS A 2 5.68 9.80 -19.54
C CYS A 2 4.71 10.68 -18.74
N LEU A 3 5.11 11.91 -18.38
CA LEU A 3 4.28 12.81 -17.55
C LEU A 3 3.11 13.47 -18.29
N ILE A 4 3.00 13.36 -19.61
CA ILE A 4 1.93 13.99 -20.42
C ILE A 4 0.71 13.06 -20.56
N CYS A 5 0.94 11.74 -20.68
CA CYS A 5 -0.10 10.73 -20.88
C CYS A 5 -0.09 9.57 -19.87
N ASN A 6 0.81 9.58 -18.89
CA ASN A 6 1.05 8.50 -17.92
C ASN A 6 1.39 7.11 -18.52
N ILE A 7 1.75 7.03 -19.81
CA ILE A 7 2.16 5.77 -20.46
C ILE A 7 3.56 5.35 -19.99
N GLU A 8 3.71 4.07 -19.65
CA GLU A 8 5.00 3.42 -19.41
C GLU A 8 5.77 3.20 -20.72
N LEU A 9 7.08 3.47 -20.70
CA LEU A 9 7.96 3.23 -21.84
C LEU A 9 8.76 1.96 -21.60
N ALA A 10 8.60 0.95 -22.47
CA ALA A 10 9.23 -0.36 -22.34
C ALA A 10 10.76 -0.32 -22.09
N HIS A 11 11.44 0.74 -22.54
CA HIS A 11 12.79 1.08 -22.08
C HIS A 11 12.94 2.61 -22.00
N ASN A 12 13.41 3.13 -20.86
CA ASN A 12 13.68 4.56 -20.62
C ASN A 12 14.97 5.08 -21.34
N LYS A 13 15.24 4.61 -22.56
CA LYS A 13 16.36 5.08 -23.41
C LYS A 13 15.96 6.39 -24.10
N THR A 14 16.90 7.35 -24.22
CA THR A 14 16.65 8.68 -24.79
C THR A 14 15.98 8.65 -26.17
N CYS A 15 16.37 7.70 -27.03
CA CYS A 15 15.75 7.51 -28.35
C CYS A 15 14.26 7.11 -28.28
N ASN A 16 13.86 6.29 -27.30
CA ASN A 16 12.47 5.92 -27.07
C ASN A 16 11.66 7.07 -26.47
N VAL A 17 12.23 7.81 -25.51
CA VAL A 17 11.60 9.01 -24.92
C VAL A 17 11.35 10.07 -26.00
N LYS A 18 12.38 10.36 -26.82
CA LYS A 18 12.29 11.29 -27.95
C LYS A 18 11.23 10.85 -28.96
N ARG A 19 11.31 9.61 -29.48
CA ARG A 19 10.33 9.06 -30.42
C ARG A 19 8.90 9.08 -29.87
N HIS A 20 8.71 8.76 -28.60
CA HIS A 20 7.39 8.84 -27.96
C HIS A 20 6.86 10.28 -27.91
N TYR A 21 7.67 11.25 -27.48
CA TYR A 21 7.28 12.66 -27.47
C TYR A 21 6.94 13.16 -28.88
N GLU A 22 7.77 12.86 -29.89
CA GLU A 22 7.57 13.30 -31.27
C GLU A 22 6.36 12.66 -31.96
N THR A 23 5.99 11.42 -31.59
CA THR A 23 4.85 10.69 -32.19
C THR A 23 3.54 10.78 -31.42
N LYS A 24 3.55 11.15 -30.13
CA LYS A 24 2.35 11.25 -29.28
C LYS A 24 2.09 12.65 -28.73
N HIS A 25 3.09 13.52 -28.70
CA HIS A 25 3.05 14.83 -28.02
C HIS A 25 3.65 15.97 -28.85
N LYS A 26 3.68 15.85 -30.18
CA LYS A 26 4.19 16.89 -31.10
C LYS A 26 3.59 18.27 -30.79
N GLN A 27 2.26 18.33 -30.68
CA GLN A 27 1.48 19.53 -30.35
C GLN A 27 1.79 20.12 -28.97
N PHE A 28 2.38 19.35 -28.04
CA PHE A 28 2.77 19.89 -26.72
C PHE A 28 3.93 20.90 -26.81
N SER A 29 4.69 20.90 -27.90
CA SER A 29 5.65 21.98 -28.20
C SER A 29 5.00 23.22 -28.81
N GLU A 30 3.82 23.06 -29.41
CA GLU A 30 3.04 24.12 -30.08
C GLU A 30 2.16 24.85 -29.05
N GLU A 31 1.42 24.10 -28.21
CA GLU A 31 0.62 24.63 -27.08
C GLU A 31 1.47 25.27 -25.96
N TYR A 32 2.65 24.70 -25.68
CA TYR A 32 3.53 25.16 -24.59
C TYR A 32 4.95 25.41 -25.14
N PRO A 33 5.22 26.55 -25.81
CA PRO A 33 6.50 26.82 -26.44
C PRO A 33 7.70 26.68 -25.50
N LEU A 34 8.85 26.29 -26.04
CA LEU A 34 10.11 26.19 -25.30
C LEU A 34 10.45 27.53 -24.61
N SER A 35 11.07 27.43 -23.43
CA SER A 35 11.41 28.56 -22.53
C SER A 35 10.24 29.44 -22.02
N SER A 36 9.02 29.26 -22.51
CA SER A 36 7.84 30.03 -22.05
C SER A 36 7.48 29.74 -20.59
N ASN A 37 6.96 30.74 -19.89
CA ASN A 37 6.45 30.56 -18.53
C ASN A 37 5.22 29.63 -18.51
N TYR A 38 4.39 29.63 -19.56
CA TYR A 38 3.31 28.65 -19.75
C TYR A 38 3.84 27.20 -19.70
N ARG A 39 4.96 26.90 -20.37
CA ARG A 39 5.57 25.57 -20.33
C ARG A 39 6.16 25.22 -18.95
N LYS A 40 6.76 26.18 -18.24
CA LYS A 40 7.24 25.98 -16.85
C LYS A 40 6.07 25.59 -15.94
N ASN A 41 5.03 26.42 -15.89
CA ASN A 41 3.84 26.21 -15.05
C ASN A 41 3.14 24.88 -15.39
N LYS A 42 3.01 24.53 -16.69
CA LYS A 42 2.43 23.24 -17.12
C LYS A 42 3.27 22.05 -16.64
N ILE A 43 4.60 22.12 -16.73
CA ILE A 43 5.49 21.05 -16.26
C ILE A 43 5.42 20.90 -14.73
N GLU A 44 5.32 21.99 -13.98
CA GLU A 44 5.15 21.96 -12.53
C GLU A 44 3.81 21.36 -12.11
N LEU A 45 2.70 21.73 -12.77
CA LEU A 45 1.39 21.11 -12.56
C LEU A 45 1.40 19.60 -12.82
N LEU A 46 2.07 19.14 -13.89
CA LEU A 46 2.21 17.72 -14.21
C LEU A 46 3.09 16.98 -13.18
N LYS A 47 4.21 17.59 -12.73
CA LYS A 47 5.07 17.04 -11.67
C LYS A 47 4.31 16.90 -10.35
N THR A 48 3.59 17.95 -9.92
CA THR A 48 2.81 17.94 -8.68
C THR A 48 1.68 16.91 -8.74
N LYS A 49 0.95 16.81 -9.86
CA LYS A 49 -0.06 15.77 -10.07
C LYS A 49 0.54 14.37 -9.96
N ASN A 50 1.70 14.13 -10.56
CA ASN A 50 2.36 12.83 -10.52
C ASN A 50 2.90 12.48 -9.11
N LYS A 51 3.48 13.46 -8.40
CA LYS A 51 3.91 13.29 -7.00
C LYS A 51 2.72 12.95 -6.09
N ASN A 52 1.59 13.63 -6.26
CA ASN A 52 0.37 13.34 -5.47
C ASN A 52 -0.20 11.94 -5.79
N GLN A 53 -0.12 11.50 -7.05
CA GLN A 53 -0.48 10.11 -7.43
C GLN A 53 0.45 9.08 -6.75
N GLN A 54 1.76 9.34 -6.71
CA GLN A 54 2.73 8.49 -6.00
C GLN A 54 2.48 8.44 -4.49
N LEU A 55 2.21 9.59 -3.85
CA LEU A 55 1.90 9.67 -2.42
C LEU A 55 0.64 8.88 -2.05
N ASN A 56 -0.40 8.95 -2.89
CA ASN A 56 -1.62 8.16 -2.69
C ASN A 56 -1.31 6.65 -2.78
N ILE A 57 -0.51 6.21 -3.76
CA ILE A 57 -0.07 4.81 -3.88
C ILE A 57 0.74 4.37 -2.64
N SER A 58 1.69 5.19 -2.18
CA SER A 58 2.47 4.86 -0.98
C SER A 58 1.62 4.80 0.30
N SER A 59 0.56 5.64 0.39
CA SER A 59 -0.38 5.58 1.51
C SER A 59 -1.22 4.30 1.49
N TYR A 60 -1.63 3.82 0.30
CA TYR A 60 -2.34 2.56 0.15
C TYR A 60 -1.45 1.35 0.49
N SER A 61 -0.18 1.35 0.08
CA SER A 61 0.76 0.31 0.50
C SER A 61 1.01 0.33 2.01
N GLN A 62 1.12 1.51 2.64
CA GLN A 62 1.28 1.58 4.09
C GLN A 62 0.03 1.09 4.83
N GLU A 63 -1.18 1.45 4.36
CA GLU A 63 -2.42 0.90 4.94
C GLU A 63 -2.49 -0.62 4.80
N SER A 64 -2.08 -1.19 3.66
CA SER A 64 -1.99 -2.64 3.46
C SER A 64 -0.93 -3.32 4.33
N ILE A 65 0.17 -2.64 4.66
CA ILE A 65 1.16 -3.11 5.63
C ILE A 65 0.54 -3.11 7.03
N ASN A 66 -0.11 -2.02 7.44
CA ASN A 66 -0.72 -1.89 8.76
C ASN A 66 -1.85 -2.91 9.01
N THR A 67 -2.70 -3.21 8.02
CA THR A 67 -3.72 -4.26 8.15
C THR A 67 -3.12 -5.67 8.19
N THR A 68 -2.01 -5.88 7.48
CA THR A 68 -1.22 -7.11 7.55
C THR A 68 -0.56 -7.26 8.93
N GLU A 69 -0.02 -6.20 9.51
CA GLU A 69 0.53 -6.17 10.87
C GLU A 69 -0.53 -6.49 11.92
N ALA A 70 -1.70 -5.84 11.85
CA ALA A 70 -2.82 -6.10 12.73
C ALA A 70 -3.30 -7.58 12.70
N SER A 71 -3.21 -8.25 11.55
CA SER A 71 -3.53 -9.69 11.47
C SER A 71 -2.52 -10.58 12.21
N PHE A 72 -1.24 -10.20 12.31
CA PHE A 72 -0.29 -10.92 13.18
C PHE A 72 -0.62 -10.70 14.66
N VAL A 73 -1.01 -9.48 15.06
CA VAL A 73 -1.41 -9.17 16.45
C VAL A 73 -2.61 -10.03 16.87
N ILE A 74 -3.62 -10.19 16.02
CA ILE A 74 -4.77 -11.08 16.30
C ILE A 74 -4.31 -12.55 16.36
N ALA A 75 -3.53 -13.01 15.39
CA ALA A 75 -3.05 -14.40 15.33
C ALA A 75 -2.18 -14.80 16.54
N TRP A 76 -1.30 -13.91 17.00
CA TRP A 76 -0.48 -14.07 18.20
C TRP A 76 -1.33 -14.24 19.47
N ASN A 77 -2.36 -13.39 19.63
CA ASN A 77 -3.25 -13.47 20.77
C ASN A 77 -4.10 -14.75 20.75
N ILE A 78 -4.55 -15.19 19.57
CA ILE A 78 -5.23 -16.48 19.38
C ILE A 78 -4.33 -17.65 19.78
N ALA A 79 -3.08 -17.69 19.30
CA ALA A 79 -2.12 -18.73 19.68
C ALA A 79 -1.83 -18.75 21.19
N ARG A 80 -1.55 -17.59 21.80
CA ARG A 80 -1.26 -17.48 23.24
C ARG A 80 -2.45 -17.87 24.12
N GLY A 81 -3.67 -17.50 23.71
CA GLY A 81 -4.90 -17.91 24.40
C GLY A 81 -5.37 -19.33 24.08
N LYS A 82 -4.68 -20.04 23.15
CA LYS A 82 -5.05 -21.38 22.65
C LYS A 82 -6.45 -21.42 22.01
N HIS A 83 -6.87 -20.32 21.39
CA HIS A 83 -8.14 -20.21 20.69
C HIS A 83 -8.13 -20.95 19.33
N PRO A 84 -9.29 -21.45 18.86
CA PRO A 84 -9.43 -21.94 17.49
C PRO A 84 -9.07 -20.87 16.44
N TYR A 85 -8.47 -21.28 15.32
CA TYR A 85 -8.08 -20.36 14.24
C TYR A 85 -9.27 -19.64 13.57
N THR A 86 -10.48 -20.14 13.77
CA THR A 86 -11.75 -19.53 13.34
C THR A 86 -12.08 -18.24 14.09
N ASP A 87 -11.58 -18.08 15.32
CA ASP A 87 -11.89 -16.94 16.19
C ASP A 87 -11.32 -15.62 15.64
N GLY A 88 -10.42 -15.67 14.65
CA GLY A 88 -9.85 -14.50 13.98
C GLY A 88 -10.91 -13.58 13.34
N GLU A 89 -11.87 -14.17 12.62
CA GLU A 89 -12.97 -13.40 12.02
C GLU A 89 -13.94 -12.88 13.10
N PHE A 90 -14.18 -13.63 14.17
CA PHE A 90 -14.98 -13.19 15.32
C PHE A 90 -14.32 -12.00 16.04
N VAL A 91 -13.01 -12.05 16.31
CA VAL A 91 -12.26 -10.95 16.92
C VAL A 91 -12.32 -9.69 16.04
N LYS A 92 -12.12 -9.82 14.72
CA LYS A 92 -12.24 -8.70 13.78
C LYS A 92 -13.65 -8.09 13.79
N GLN A 93 -14.70 -8.92 13.83
CA GLN A 93 -16.09 -8.45 13.91
C GLN A 93 -16.32 -7.66 15.21
N ASN A 94 -15.92 -8.21 16.37
CA ASN A 94 -16.05 -7.51 17.66
C ASN A 94 -15.33 -6.15 17.67
N ILE A 95 -14.12 -6.06 17.08
CA ILE A 95 -13.41 -4.79 16.95
C ILE A 95 -14.19 -3.79 16.08
N SER A 96 -14.77 -4.26 14.96
CA SER A 96 -15.61 -3.44 14.08
C SER A 96 -16.87 -2.93 14.79
N ASP A 97 -17.55 -3.80 15.54
CA ASP A 97 -18.78 -3.49 16.26
C ASP A 97 -18.52 -2.49 17.39
N VAL A 98 -17.46 -2.70 18.18
CA VAL A 98 -17.03 -1.75 19.23
C VAL A 98 -16.66 -0.39 18.65
N LEU A 99 -15.97 -0.34 17.50
CA LEU A 99 -15.66 0.92 16.82
C LEU A 99 -16.92 1.64 16.30
N SER A 100 -17.94 0.89 15.86
CA SER A 100 -19.22 1.48 15.42
C SER A 100 -19.98 2.18 16.56
N VAL A 101 -19.74 1.78 17.82
CA VAL A 101 -20.32 2.40 19.02
C VAL A 101 -19.45 3.55 19.53
N LEU A 102 -18.12 3.38 19.56
CA LEU A 102 -17.20 4.35 20.18
C LEU A 102 -16.75 5.49 19.25
N ASP A 103 -16.60 5.23 17.95
CA ASP A 103 -16.22 6.23 16.95
C ASP A 103 -16.93 5.97 15.60
N PRO A 104 -18.27 6.12 15.53
CA PRO A 104 -19.06 5.94 14.32
C PRO A 104 -18.65 6.90 13.19
N SER A 105 -18.05 8.05 13.52
CA SER A 105 -17.56 9.07 12.58
C SER A 105 -16.36 8.61 11.74
N ASN A 106 -15.52 7.71 12.27
CA ASN A 106 -14.20 7.41 11.72
C ASN A 106 -14.25 6.27 10.70
N SER A 107 -14.85 6.56 9.55
CA SER A 107 -14.89 5.68 8.38
C SER A 107 -13.51 5.17 7.94
N LYS A 108 -12.42 5.89 8.27
CA LYS A 108 -11.05 5.41 8.00
C LYS A 108 -10.67 4.21 8.87
N ILE A 109 -10.82 4.28 10.20
CA ILE A 109 -10.44 3.16 11.07
C ILE A 109 -11.35 1.95 10.86
N GLN A 110 -12.65 2.18 10.66
CA GLN A 110 -13.64 1.14 10.34
C GLN A 110 -13.28 0.39 9.06
N ARG A 111 -12.94 1.10 7.97
CA ARG A 111 -12.43 0.47 6.74
C ARG A 111 -11.18 -0.34 7.01
N LEU A 112 -10.19 0.20 7.72
CA LEU A 112 -8.94 -0.52 7.97
C LEU A 112 -9.18 -1.83 8.73
N VAL A 113 -10.07 -1.84 9.73
CA VAL A 113 -10.44 -3.08 10.45
C VAL A 113 -11.12 -4.09 9.53
N SER A 114 -12.06 -3.66 8.67
CA SER A 114 -12.69 -4.56 7.67
C SER A 114 -11.68 -5.18 6.68
N GLN A 115 -10.56 -4.49 6.43
CA GLN A 115 -9.50 -4.91 5.52
C GLN A 115 -8.41 -5.79 6.18
N ILE A 116 -8.54 -6.15 7.47
CA ILE A 116 -7.62 -7.07 8.15
C ILE A 116 -7.84 -8.51 7.62
N PRO A 117 -6.81 -9.15 7.01
CA PRO A 117 -6.93 -10.50 6.50
C PRO A 117 -6.72 -11.51 7.64
N ILE A 118 -7.81 -12.12 8.13
CA ILE A 118 -7.75 -13.01 9.32
C ILE A 118 -8.71 -14.21 9.23
N SER A 119 -8.90 -14.72 8.00
CA SER A 119 -9.60 -15.98 7.76
C SER A 119 -8.93 -17.13 8.52
N ARG A 120 -9.64 -18.24 8.79
CA ARG A 120 -9.08 -19.44 9.45
C ARG A 120 -7.70 -19.85 8.89
N HIS A 121 -7.55 -19.87 7.57
CA HIS A 121 -6.31 -20.25 6.89
C HIS A 121 -5.28 -19.12 6.81
N THR A 122 -5.67 -17.88 7.08
CA THR A 122 -4.72 -16.78 7.30
C THR A 122 -4.16 -16.88 8.71
N THR A 123 -5.03 -17.00 9.72
CA THR A 123 -4.65 -17.20 11.14
C THR A 123 -3.70 -18.40 11.31
N GLU A 124 -4.03 -19.54 10.68
CA GLU A 124 -3.17 -20.73 10.60
C GLU A 124 -1.74 -20.40 10.14
N ARG A 125 -1.58 -19.80 8.94
CA ARG A 125 -0.27 -19.42 8.39
C ARG A 125 0.46 -18.41 9.28
N ARG A 126 -0.24 -17.38 9.76
CA ARG A 126 0.32 -16.33 10.62
C ARG A 126 0.90 -16.93 11.91
N ILE A 127 0.25 -17.94 12.49
CA ILE A 127 0.75 -18.66 13.68
C ILE A 127 1.98 -19.52 13.32
N SER A 128 1.98 -20.21 12.17
CA SER A 128 3.15 -20.95 11.71
C SER A 128 4.37 -20.04 11.46
N GLU A 129 4.17 -18.90 10.80
CA GLU A 129 5.21 -17.91 10.52
C GLU A 129 5.78 -17.30 11.81
N ILE A 130 4.94 -16.95 12.79
CA ILE A 130 5.40 -16.49 14.12
C ILE A 130 6.17 -17.60 14.85
N SER A 131 5.73 -18.86 14.76
CA SER A 131 6.43 -19.99 15.40
C SER A 131 7.84 -20.18 14.83
N ILE A 132 8.00 -20.02 13.51
CA ILE A 132 9.29 -20.12 12.82
C ILE A 132 10.21 -18.94 13.20
N ASP A 133 9.68 -17.72 13.28
CA ASP A 133 10.41 -16.52 13.69
C ASP A 133 10.92 -16.65 15.15
N VAL A 134 10.06 -17.06 16.08
CA VAL A 134 10.43 -17.30 17.49
C VAL A 134 11.47 -18.42 17.63
N GLU A 135 11.36 -19.50 16.85
CA GLU A 135 12.38 -20.56 16.81
C GLU A 135 13.73 -20.03 16.30
N GLN A 136 13.73 -19.23 15.21
CA GLN A 136 14.95 -18.65 14.65
C GLN A 136 15.62 -17.64 15.59
N GLN A 137 14.84 -16.81 16.30
CA GLN A 137 15.37 -15.90 17.33
C GLN A 137 16.04 -16.68 18.46
N LEU A 138 15.35 -17.66 19.05
CA LEU A 138 15.91 -18.52 20.11
C LEU A 138 17.17 -19.26 19.65
N LEU A 139 17.17 -19.81 18.43
CA LEU A 139 18.34 -20.46 17.84
C LEU A 139 19.50 -19.50 17.56
N ASN A 140 19.29 -18.19 17.50
CA ASN A 140 20.35 -17.20 17.33
C ASN A 140 20.86 -16.70 18.69
N ASP A 141 19.98 -16.52 19.68
CA ASP A 141 20.37 -16.21 21.06
C ASP A 141 21.27 -17.31 21.64
N LEU A 142 20.97 -18.59 21.36
CA LEU A 142 21.78 -19.75 21.78
C LEU A 142 23.13 -19.92 21.05
N LYS A 143 23.50 -19.01 20.14
CA LYS A 143 24.81 -18.98 19.44
C LYS A 143 25.76 -17.90 19.96
N ASN A 144 25.31 -17.03 20.88
CA ASN A 144 26.06 -15.92 21.45
C ASN A 144 26.59 -16.24 22.86
#